data_AF-A0A5J4PLN4-F1
#
_entry.id   AF-A0A5J4PLN4-F1
#
_cell.length_a   1.000
_cell.length_b   1.000
_cell.length_c   1.000
_cell.angle_alpha   90.00
_cell.angle_beta   90.00
_cell.angle_gamma   90.00
#
_symmetry.space_group_name_H-M   'P 1'
#
loop_
_entity.id
_entity.type
_entity.pdbx_description
1 polymer ?
#
loop_
_entity_poly.entity_id
_entity_poly.type
_entity_poly.pdbx_seq_one_letter_code
_entity_poly.pdbx_strand_id
1 'polypeptide(L)' 'MNFQRYDLGQLHGGEIVEVTLNGNAANVKLMDSSNFSSYKSGRRHTYYGGYVTHFPHKIPVPRS' A
#
# COMPACT_ATOMS: atom_id res chain seq x y z
N MET A 1 -5.07 13.65 8.78
CA MET A 1 -5.42 12.34 8.18
C MET A 1 -4.56 11.31 8.88
N ASN A 2 -5.17 10.33 9.56
CA ASN A 2 -4.44 9.30 10.29
C ASN A 2 -4.20 8.11 9.37
N PHE A 3 -2.95 7.66 9.26
CA PHE A 3 -2.57 6.45 8.52
C PHE A 3 -1.43 5.76 9.24
N GLN A 4 -1.33 4.44 9.07
CA GLN A 4 -0.18 3.66 9.50
C GLN A 4 0.76 3.50 8.30
N ARG A 5 2.06 3.75 8.51
CA ARG A 5 3.08 3.61 7.48
C ARG A 5 4.07 2.54 7.90
N TYR A 6 4.28 1.58 7.02
CA TYR A 6 5.30 0.55 7.15
C TYR A 6 6.28 0.71 6.00
N ASP A 7 7.57 0.82 6.33
CA ASP A 7 8.63 0.83 5.33
C ASP A 7 9.03 -0.61 5.06
N LEU A 8 8.78 -1.07 3.83
CA LEU A 8 9.09 -2.43 3.39
C LEU A 8 10.50 -2.51 2.76
N GLY A 9 11.23 -1.39 2.68
CA GLY A 9 12.52 -1.32 2.01
C GLY A 9 12.38 -1.48 0.49
N GLN A 10 13.37 -2.16 -0.12
CA GLN A 10 13.36 -2.46 -1.54
C GLN A 10 12.66 -3.79 -1.79
N LEU A 11 11.62 -3.76 -2.62
CA LEU A 11 10.93 -4.94 -3.09
C LEU A 11 11.22 -5.15 -4.58
N HIS A 12 11.38 -6.40 -4.96
CA HIS A 12 11.55 -6.84 -6.34
C HIS A 12 10.19 -7.09 -7.00
N GLY A 13 10.13 -6.84 -8.31
CA GLY A 13 8.92 -7.09 -9.08
C GLY A 13 8.53 -8.57 -9.10
N GLY A 14 7.28 -8.85 -8.73
CA GLY A 14 6.74 -10.20 -8.57
C GLY A 14 6.72 -10.70 -7.13
N GLU A 15 7.28 -9.97 -6.16
CA GLU A 15 7.01 -10.22 -4.75
C GLU A 15 5.55 -9.93 -4.40
N ILE A 16 5.07 -10.53 -3.31
CA ILE A 16 3.70 -10.36 -2.83
C ILE A 16 3.75 -9.71 -1.45
N VAL A 17 3.16 -8.53 -1.34
CA VAL A 17 2.92 -7.89 -0.05
C VAL A 17 1.60 -8.43 0.49
N GLU A 18 1.66 -9.19 1.57
CA GLU A 18 0.49 -9.63 2.31
C GLU A 18 0.17 -8.64 3.43
N VAL A 19 -1.06 -8.14 3.43
CA VAL A 19 -1.57 -7.23 4.45
C VAL A 19 -2.60 -7.98 5.27
N THR A 20 -2.39 -8.00 6.59
CA THR A 20 -3.30 -8.61 7.55
C THR A 20 -3.69 -7.56 8.57
N LEU A 21 -5.00 -7.39 8.76
CA LEU A 21 -5.57 -6.47 9.74
C LEU A 21 -6.57 -7.23 10.61
N ASN A 22 -6.42 -7.10 11.92
CA ASN A 22 -7.38 -7.63 12.88
C ASN A 22 -8.52 -6.61 13.04
N GLY A 23 -9.61 -6.76 12.28
CA GLY A 23 -10.79 -5.90 12.41
C GLY A 23 -11.47 -5.53 11.09
N ASN A 24 -11.93 -4.27 11.02
CA ASN A 24 -12.75 -3.72 9.94
C ASN A 24 -11.97 -3.43 8.65
N ALA A 25 -12.74 -3.20 7.58
CA ALA A 25 -12.24 -2.77 6.29
C ALA A 25 -11.41 -1.49 6.35
N ALA A 26 -10.33 -1.44 5.57
CA ALA A 26 -9.39 -0.32 5.54
C ALA A 26 -8.90 -0.01 4.12
N ASN A 27 -8.45 1.23 3.91
CA ASN A 27 -7.76 1.60 2.68
C ASN A 27 -6.31 1.13 2.76
N VAL A 28 -5.98 0.11 1.97
CA VAL A 28 -4.62 -0.40 1.81
C VAL A 28 -4.02 0.21 0.56
N LYS A 29 -2.86 0.85 0.70
CA LYS A 29 -2.17 1.52 -0.40
C LYS A 29 -0.69 1.14 -0.38
N LEU A 30 -0.27 0.31 -1.33
CA LEU A 30 1.13 0.06 -1.62
C LEU A 30 1.61 1.11 -2.63
N MET A 31 2.72 1.77 -2.32
CA MET A 31 3.27 2.85 -3.13
C MET A 31 4.79 2.97 -2.91
N ASP A 32 5.49 3.51 -3.90
CA ASP A 32 6.89 3.92 -3.74
C ASP A 32 7.02 5.22 -2.91
N SER A 33 8.27 5.60 -2.63
CA SER A 33 8.60 6.79 -1.85
C SER A 33 8.12 8.11 -2.47
N SER A 34 8.17 8.23 -3.80
CA SER A 34 7.72 9.42 -4.53
C SER A 34 6.20 9.58 -4.44
N ASN A 35 5.46 8.50 -4.64
CA ASN A 35 4.02 8.44 -4.51
C ASN A 35 3.56 8.67 -3.06
N PHE A 36 4.31 8.17 -2.07
CA PHE A 36 4.04 8.46 -0.65
C PHE A 36 4.24 9.94 -0.31
N SER A 37 5.27 10.58 -0.83
CA SER A 37 5.48 12.02 -0.67
C SER A 37 4.32 12.82 -1.27
N SER A 38 3.86 12.43 -2.46
CA SER A 38 2.70 13.04 -3.11
C SER A 38 1.40 12.80 -2.33
N TYR A 39 1.17 11.59 -1.81
CA TYR A 39 0.02 11.29 -0.93
C TYR A 39 0.01 12.16 0.32
N LYS A 40 1.15 12.27 1.02
CA LYS A 40 1.28 13.07 2.24
C LYS A 40 1.06 14.57 1.98
N SER A 41 1.43 15.06 0.80
CA SER A 41 1.25 16.46 0.40
C SER A 41 -0.12 16.74 -0.27
N GLY A 42 -1.01 15.75 -0.36
CA GLY A 42 -2.33 15.91 -0.99
C GLY A 42 -2.27 16.06 -2.51
N ARG A 43 -1.15 15.70 -3.13
CA ARG A 43 -0.94 15.75 -4.59
C ARG A 43 -1.43 14.46 -5.25
N ARG A 44 -1.55 14.52 -6.58
CA ARG A 44 -1.86 13.35 -7.41
C ARG A 44 -0.76 12.29 -7.21
N HIS A 45 -1.19 11.06 -6.92
CA HIS A 45 -0.32 9.91 -6.69
C HIS A 45 -1.02 8.64 -7.20
N THR A 46 -0.23 7.62 -7.48
CA THR A 46 -0.70 6.27 -7.82
C THR A 46 -0.38 5.32 -6.68
N TYR A 47 -1.20 4.28 -6.53
CA TYR A 47 -1.02 3.24 -5.53
C TYR A 47 -1.64 1.94 -6.00
N TYR A 48 -1.18 0.83 -5.44
CA TYR A 48 -1.75 -0.50 -5.61
C TYR A 48 -2.56 -0.88 -4.36
N GLY A 49 -3.71 -1.52 -4.54
CA GLY A 49 -4.66 -1.81 -3.46
C GLY A 49 -5.95 -1.00 -3.60
N GLY A 50 -6.55 -0.59 -2.49
CA GLY A 50 -7.84 0.08 -2.46
C GLY A 50 -8.53 -0.08 -1.11
N TYR A 51 -9.86 0.06 -1.11
CA TYR A 51 -10.68 -0.26 0.06
C TYR A 51 -10.82 -1.77 0.17
N VAL A 52 -10.16 -2.34 1.18
CA VAL A 52 -10.07 -3.78 1.41
C VAL A 52 -10.95 -4.14 2.59
N THR A 53 -11.87 -5.07 2.39
CA THR A 53 -12.80 -5.57 3.41
C THR A 53 -12.47 -6.99 3.89
N HIS A 54 -11.56 -7.70 3.20
CA HIS A 54 -11.22 -9.09 3.48
C HIS A 54 -9.70 -9.23 3.63
N PHE A 55 -9.27 -9.92 4.69
CA PHE A 55 -7.87 -10.15 5.01
C PHE A 55 -7.63 -11.66 5.20
N PRO A 56 -6.45 -12.20 4.83
CA PRO A 56 -5.27 -11.50 4.30
C PRO A 56 -5.49 -10.99 2.87
N HIS A 57 -5.00 -9.77 2.59
CA HIS A 57 -5.06 -9.18 1.26
C HIS A 57 -3.67 -9.15 0.63
N LYS A 58 -3.56 -9.64 -0.59
CA LYS A 58 -2.30 -9.81 -1.31
C LYS A 58 -2.18 -8.78 -2.43
N ILE A 59 -1.12 -7.98 -2.39
CA ILE A 59 -0.82 -6.98 -3.42
C ILE A 59 0.49 -7.41 -4.11
N PRO A 60 0.45 -7.75 -5.41
CA PRO A 60 1.66 -8.04 -6.15
C PRO A 60 2.46 -6.75 -6.37
N VAL A 61 3.76 -6.81 -6.13
CA VAL A 61 4.69 -5.73 -6.44
C VAL A 61 4.83 -5.67 -7.96
N PRO A 62 4.53 -4.51 -8.59
CA PRO A 62 4.63 -4.38 -10.04
C PRO A 62 6.08 -4.63 -10.48
N ARG A 63 6.22 -5.25 -11.66
CA ARG A 63 7.49 -5.29 -12.39
C ARG A 63 7.56 -3.99 -13.19
N SER A 64 8.27 -3.01 -12.66
CA SER A 64 8.54 -1.73 -13.33
C SER A 64 10.01 -1.64 -13.70
#